data_AF-T1BNB8-F1
#
_entry.id   AF-T1BNB8-F1
#
_cell.length_a   1.000
_cell.length_b   1.000
_cell.length_c   1.000
_cell.angle_alpha   90.00
_cell.angle_beta   90.00
_cell.angle_gamma   90.00
#
_symmetry.space_group_name_H-M   'P 1'
#
loop_
_entity.id
_entity.type
_entity.pdbx_description
1 polymer ?
#
loop_
_entity_poly.entity_id
_entity_poly.type
_entity_poly.pdbx_seq_one_letter_code
_entity_poly.pdbx_strand_id
1 'polypeptide(L)'
;IPNRESEGYGLNLQALEELSARGAGLVITVDCGTTALEVAAARPAGMRLLITDHHLPHALPDGQGFELAGADALVNPQRPGDGYPFKGLAGVGVAYKLVQALEAARLMPLGTSAQQLPLVALGTVADMMPLLGENRSLVRQGLARWVEAAPLGLLALARRAGIEGNPSASDLGFSLGPRINAAGRMEDAKLALDCCLAASPAEAARAAAGLEGLNQSRRRSLADALERARPMVERLPTRPPPSSSAMRRSRPEWWVWWPGGWPRSSSGRASSSHGLEWSGAAPPGALPG
;
A
#
# COMPACT_ATOMS: atom_id res chain seq x y z
N ILE A 1 7.33 0.05 10.59
CA ILE A 1 6.96 -0.14 9.16
C ILE A 1 7.82 -1.29 8.68
N PRO A 2 7.22 -2.40 8.23
CA PRO A 2 7.98 -3.61 7.91
C PRO A 2 8.90 -3.39 6.71
N ASN A 3 10.04 -4.09 6.69
CA ASN A 3 10.91 -4.11 5.53
C ASN A 3 10.37 -5.07 4.47
N ARG A 4 9.93 -4.52 3.34
CA ARG A 4 9.36 -5.33 2.25
C ARG A 4 10.32 -6.39 1.69
N GLU A 5 11.63 -6.17 1.75
CA GLU A 5 12.62 -7.12 1.20
C GLU A 5 13.04 -8.20 2.21
N SER A 6 13.27 -7.84 3.47
CA SER A 6 13.73 -8.81 4.49
C SER A 6 12.59 -9.46 5.28
N GLU A 7 11.50 -8.73 5.52
CA GLU A 7 10.38 -9.16 6.37
C GLU A 7 9.13 -9.52 5.57
N GLY A 8 9.09 -9.18 4.27
CA GLY A 8 7.93 -9.37 3.41
C GLY A 8 6.84 -8.33 3.63
N TYR A 9 5.62 -8.65 3.21
CA TYR A 9 4.44 -7.77 3.36
C TYR A 9 3.58 -8.22 4.53
N GLY A 10 3.12 -7.26 5.34
CA GLY A 10 2.13 -7.49 6.40
C GLY A 10 2.71 -7.57 7.81
N LEU A 11 1.93 -8.19 8.70
CA LEU A 11 2.29 -8.37 10.11
C LEU A 11 3.37 -9.45 10.24
N ASN A 12 4.41 -9.20 11.02
CA ASN A 12 5.56 -10.09 11.18
C ASN A 12 5.72 -10.51 12.66
N LEU A 13 5.94 -11.80 12.92
CA LEU A 13 6.05 -12.34 14.28
C LEU A 13 7.28 -11.81 15.03
N GLN A 14 8.45 -11.78 14.39
CA GLN A 14 9.67 -11.22 14.98
C GLN A 14 9.45 -9.75 15.38
N ALA A 15 8.76 -8.96 14.56
CA ALA A 15 8.43 -7.58 14.89
C ALA A 15 7.51 -7.49 16.13
N LEU A 16 6.56 -8.42 16.30
CA LEU A 16 5.73 -8.49 17.50
C LEU A 16 6.55 -8.87 18.74
N GLU A 17 7.48 -9.81 18.63
CA GLU A 17 8.40 -10.20 19.71
C GLU A 17 9.28 -9.03 20.14
N GLU A 18 9.86 -8.30 19.18
CA GLU A 18 10.66 -7.10 19.42
C GLU A 18 9.85 -5.98 20.10
N LEU A 19 8.61 -5.76 19.66
CA LEU A 19 7.70 -4.79 20.29
C LEU A 19 7.34 -5.21 21.73
N SER A 20 7.09 -6.51 21.95
CA SER A 20 6.81 -7.06 23.27
C SER A 20 8.00 -6.90 24.22
N ALA A 21 9.22 -7.20 23.75
CA ALA A 21 10.45 -7.00 24.50
C ALA A 21 10.68 -5.53 24.90
N ARG A 22 10.16 -4.59 24.10
CA ARG A 22 10.16 -3.14 24.40
C ARG A 22 9.00 -2.69 25.30
N GLY A 23 8.18 -3.61 25.78
CA GLY A 23 7.07 -3.34 26.70
C GLY A 23 5.75 -2.97 26.03
N ALA A 24 5.60 -3.17 24.72
CA ALA A 24 4.32 -2.91 24.05
C ALA A 24 3.26 -3.94 24.47
N GLY A 25 2.20 -3.49 25.14
CA GLY A 25 1.04 -4.32 25.51
C GLY A 25 -0.12 -4.29 24.50
N LEU A 26 -0.06 -3.39 23.51
CA LEU A 26 -1.06 -3.26 22.45
C LEU A 26 -0.35 -2.94 21.13
N VAL A 27 -0.70 -3.69 20.08
CA VAL A 27 -0.32 -3.42 18.70
C VAL A 27 -1.58 -3.08 17.90
N ILE A 28 -1.51 -1.97 17.16
CA ILE A 28 -2.55 -1.56 16.21
C ILE A 28 -1.95 -1.65 14.81
N THR A 29 -2.48 -2.52 13.96
CA THR A 29 -2.07 -2.59 12.56
C THR A 29 -2.82 -1.55 11.74
N VAL A 30 -2.20 -1.08 10.67
CA VAL A 30 -2.81 -0.19 9.67
C VAL A 30 -2.48 -0.75 8.31
N ASP A 31 -3.51 -0.91 7.48
CA ASP A 31 -3.41 -1.40 6.10
C ASP A 31 -2.83 -2.82 5.98
N CYS A 32 -2.94 -3.61 7.04
CA CYS A 32 -2.53 -5.01 7.03
C CYS A 32 -3.13 -5.80 8.19
N GLY A 33 -3.04 -7.12 8.11
CA GLY A 33 -3.28 -8.04 9.23
C GLY A 33 -4.53 -8.89 9.09
N THR A 34 -5.49 -8.58 8.21
CA THR A 34 -6.75 -9.35 8.07
C THR A 34 -6.51 -10.85 7.92
N THR A 35 -5.47 -11.21 7.17
CA THR A 35 -5.12 -12.59 6.85
C THR A 35 -3.82 -13.06 7.51
N ALA A 36 -3.32 -12.35 8.52
CA ALA A 36 -2.11 -12.72 9.25
C ALA A 36 -2.40 -13.80 10.33
N LEU A 37 -2.95 -14.95 9.91
CA LEU A 37 -3.50 -15.98 10.79
C LEU A 37 -2.46 -16.51 11.77
N GLU A 38 -1.34 -17.03 11.25
CA GLU A 38 -0.28 -17.65 12.04
C GLU A 38 0.40 -16.63 12.96
N VAL A 39 0.66 -15.43 12.44
CA VAL A 39 1.33 -14.37 13.20
C VAL A 39 0.45 -13.87 14.34
N ALA A 40 -0.85 -13.71 14.11
CA ALA A 40 -1.79 -13.31 15.14
C ALA A 40 -1.96 -14.41 16.21
N ALA A 41 -1.94 -15.68 15.82
CA ALA A 41 -2.02 -16.82 16.74
C ALA A 41 -0.73 -16.98 17.57
N ALA A 42 0.43 -16.70 16.99
CA ALA A 42 1.73 -16.81 17.64
C ALA A 42 2.16 -15.56 18.42
N ARG A 43 1.30 -14.52 18.50
CA ARG A 43 1.68 -13.25 19.15
C ARG A 43 2.11 -13.45 20.62
N PRO A 44 3.05 -12.64 21.14
CA PRO A 44 3.50 -12.73 22.51
C PRO A 44 2.38 -12.73 23.55
N ALA A 45 2.51 -13.56 24.59
CA ALA A 45 1.50 -13.67 25.65
C ALA A 45 1.25 -12.31 26.32
N GLY A 46 -0.03 -11.95 26.49
CA GLY A 46 -0.44 -10.67 27.08
C GLY A 46 -0.44 -9.48 26.10
N MET A 47 0.06 -9.64 24.87
CA MET A 47 -0.04 -8.62 23.84
C MET A 47 -1.45 -8.60 23.22
N ARG A 48 -2.11 -7.44 23.29
CA ARG A 48 -3.36 -7.20 22.56
C ARG A 48 -3.07 -6.80 21.12
N LEU A 49 -3.92 -7.24 20.21
CA LEU A 49 -3.82 -6.96 18.79
C LEU A 49 -5.14 -6.35 18.28
N LEU A 50 -5.08 -5.13 17.76
CA LEU A 50 -6.16 -4.48 17.02
C LEU A 50 -5.76 -4.41 15.55
N ILE A 51 -6.57 -5.00 14.68
CA ILE A 51 -6.32 -4.98 13.24
C ILE A 51 -7.18 -3.89 12.58
N THR A 52 -6.55 -2.98 11.83
CA THR A 52 -7.25 -2.07 10.90
C THR A 52 -6.73 -2.28 9.49
N ASP A 53 -7.62 -2.69 8.60
CA ASP A 53 -7.25 -3.19 7.28
C ASP A 53 -8.46 -3.09 6.33
N HIS A 54 -8.23 -3.26 5.03
CA HIS A 54 -9.25 -3.19 4.00
C HIS A 54 -9.10 -4.29 2.94
N HIS A 55 -8.10 -5.14 3.06
CA HIS A 55 -7.87 -6.25 2.13
C HIS A 55 -8.97 -7.31 2.21
N LEU A 56 -9.17 -8.05 1.11
CA LEU A 56 -10.11 -9.17 1.10
C LEU A 56 -9.62 -10.30 2.02
N PRO A 57 -10.51 -10.91 2.82
CA PRO A 57 -10.20 -12.12 3.55
C PRO A 57 -9.89 -13.29 2.60
N HIS A 58 -9.14 -14.29 3.07
CA HIS A 58 -8.96 -15.53 2.31
C HIS A 58 -10.20 -16.41 2.45
N ALA A 59 -10.75 -16.85 1.32
CA ALA A 59 -11.83 -17.82 1.30
C ALA A 59 -11.30 -19.19 1.73
N LEU A 60 -12.11 -19.94 2.49
CA LEU A 60 -11.80 -21.32 2.86
C LEU A 60 -11.79 -22.22 1.60
N PRO A 61 -11.00 -23.31 1.59
CA PRO A 61 -10.92 -24.23 0.44
C PRO A 61 -12.25 -24.86 0.02
N ASP A 62 -13.20 -24.97 0.97
CA ASP A 62 -14.54 -25.50 0.73
C ASP A 62 -15.52 -24.46 0.15
N GLY A 63 -15.10 -23.19 0.04
CA GLY A 63 -15.91 -22.07 -0.42
C GLY A 63 -17.02 -21.65 0.55
N GLN A 64 -17.07 -22.20 1.76
CA GLN A 64 -18.16 -21.98 2.72
C GLN A 64 -17.82 -20.97 3.83
N GLY A 65 -16.72 -20.24 3.69
CA GLY A 65 -16.38 -19.20 4.65
C GLY A 65 -15.06 -18.51 4.33
N PHE A 66 -14.55 -17.79 5.32
CA PHE A 66 -13.31 -17.04 5.22
C PHE A 66 -12.49 -17.18 6.49
N GLU A 67 -11.18 -17.16 6.36
CA GLU A 67 -10.25 -17.10 7.49
C GLU A 67 -9.91 -15.64 7.82
N LEU A 68 -9.96 -15.33 9.11
CA LEU A 68 -9.62 -14.02 9.66
C LEU A 68 -8.62 -14.20 10.79
N ALA A 69 -7.64 -13.30 10.86
CA ALA A 69 -6.64 -13.32 11.92
C ALA A 69 -7.30 -13.13 13.29
N GLY A 70 -6.89 -13.98 14.25
CA GLY A 70 -7.38 -13.92 15.62
C GLY A 70 -6.84 -12.71 16.36
N ALA A 71 -7.64 -11.65 16.46
CA ALA A 71 -7.28 -10.39 17.12
C ALA A 71 -8.33 -9.99 18.18
N ASP A 72 -7.92 -9.15 19.12
CA ASP A 72 -8.81 -8.59 20.15
C ASP A 72 -9.91 -7.71 19.52
N ALA A 73 -9.59 -7.08 18.38
CA ALA A 73 -10.58 -6.48 17.49
C ALA A 73 -10.04 -6.42 16.05
N LEU A 74 -10.94 -6.56 15.08
CA LEU A 74 -10.63 -6.49 13.64
C LEU A 74 -11.64 -5.58 12.94
N VAL A 75 -11.13 -4.46 12.43
CA VAL A 75 -11.88 -3.45 11.67
C VAL A 75 -11.49 -3.57 10.21
N ASN A 76 -12.39 -4.16 9.42
CA ASN A 76 -12.24 -4.27 7.98
C ASN A 76 -13.63 -4.29 7.32
N PRO A 77 -13.99 -3.32 6.47
CA PRO A 77 -15.29 -3.31 5.78
C PRO A 77 -15.53 -4.57 4.93
N GLN A 78 -14.48 -5.19 4.39
CA GLN A 78 -14.57 -6.37 3.52
C GLN A 78 -14.81 -7.69 4.28
N ARG A 79 -14.78 -7.68 5.63
CA ARG A 79 -14.97 -8.93 6.38
C ARG A 79 -16.42 -9.43 6.25
N PRO A 80 -16.64 -10.76 6.27
CA PRO A 80 -17.98 -11.32 6.16
C PRO A 80 -18.89 -10.86 7.31
N GLY A 81 -20.16 -10.60 7.00
CA GLY A 81 -21.16 -10.17 7.99
C GLY A 81 -20.99 -8.73 8.49
N ASP A 82 -19.99 -7.97 8.01
CA ASP A 82 -19.87 -6.56 8.35
C ASP A 82 -20.97 -5.73 7.67
N GLY A 83 -21.65 -4.90 8.45
CA GLY A 83 -22.76 -4.05 8.01
C GLY A 83 -22.35 -2.67 7.50
N TYR A 84 -21.05 -2.36 7.43
CA TYR A 84 -20.60 -1.03 7.02
C TYR A 84 -20.99 -0.76 5.56
N PRO A 85 -21.68 0.36 5.25
CA PRO A 85 -22.35 0.56 3.97
C PRO A 85 -21.37 0.72 2.79
N PHE A 86 -20.18 1.27 3.03
CA PHE A 86 -19.19 1.51 1.97
C PHE A 86 -17.98 0.58 2.13
N LYS A 87 -17.95 -0.48 1.32
CA LYS A 87 -16.90 -1.51 1.35
C LYS A 87 -15.57 -1.07 0.74
N GLY A 88 -15.59 0.00 -0.06
CA GLY A 88 -14.45 0.42 -0.86
C GLY A 88 -13.43 1.30 -0.14
N LEU A 89 -13.41 1.40 1.20
CA LEU A 89 -12.43 2.25 1.89
C LEU A 89 -10.99 1.78 1.59
N ALA A 90 -10.07 2.74 1.44
CA ALA A 90 -8.63 2.49 1.48
C ALA A 90 -8.18 2.14 2.92
N GLY A 91 -7.01 1.52 3.11
CA GLY A 91 -6.44 1.30 4.44
C GLY A 91 -6.35 2.58 5.27
N VAL A 92 -5.91 3.70 4.67
CA VAL A 92 -5.91 5.02 5.32
C VAL A 92 -7.32 5.50 5.69
N GLY A 93 -8.33 5.12 4.90
CA GLY A 93 -9.73 5.42 5.18
C GLY A 93 -10.22 4.68 6.43
N VAL A 94 -9.84 3.41 6.60
CA VAL A 94 -10.16 2.63 7.80
C VAL A 94 -9.45 3.22 9.04
N ALA A 95 -8.16 3.56 8.93
CA ALA A 95 -7.43 4.24 9.99
C ALA A 95 -8.08 5.59 10.35
N TYR A 96 -8.54 6.36 9.36
CA TYR A 96 -9.27 7.60 9.57
C TYR A 96 -10.58 7.39 10.34
N LYS A 97 -11.34 6.32 10.05
CA LYS A 97 -12.53 5.97 10.82
C LYS A 97 -12.22 5.66 12.28
N LEU A 98 -11.09 5.00 12.56
CA LEU A 98 -10.63 4.81 13.93
C LEU A 98 -10.35 6.16 14.62
N VAL A 99 -9.66 7.09 13.96
CA VAL A 99 -9.44 8.44 14.50
C VAL A 99 -10.75 9.17 14.76
N GLN A 100 -11.72 9.11 13.84
CA GLN A 100 -13.06 9.69 14.04
C GLN A 100 -13.76 9.08 15.26
N ALA A 101 -13.67 7.77 15.46
CA ALA A 101 -14.28 7.10 16.61
C ALA A 101 -13.62 7.51 17.93
N LEU A 102 -12.29 7.63 17.96
CA LEU A 102 -11.55 8.09 19.14
C LEU A 102 -11.87 9.55 19.50
N GLU A 103 -11.96 10.42 18.49
CA GLU A 103 -12.39 11.81 18.66
C GLU A 103 -13.84 11.90 19.17
N ALA A 104 -14.77 11.12 18.60
CA ALA A 104 -16.16 11.08 19.05
C ALA A 104 -16.29 10.57 20.49
N ALA A 105 -15.44 9.64 20.89
CA ALA A 105 -15.31 9.15 22.27
C ALA A 105 -14.58 10.14 23.21
N ARG A 106 -14.15 11.31 22.71
CA ARG A 106 -13.36 12.32 23.44
C ARG A 106 -12.03 11.77 23.99
N LEU A 107 -11.48 10.74 23.35
CA LEU A 107 -10.15 10.20 23.62
C LEU A 107 -9.06 10.91 22.80
N MET A 108 -9.47 11.77 21.87
CA MET A 108 -8.61 12.68 21.11
C MET A 108 -9.24 14.09 21.09
N PRO A 109 -8.43 15.16 20.92
CA PRO A 109 -8.94 16.51 20.75
C PRO A 109 -9.90 16.64 19.58
N LEU A 110 -10.91 17.51 19.71
CA LEU A 110 -11.78 17.85 18.59
C LEU A 110 -11.00 18.55 17.48
N GLY A 111 -11.27 18.19 16.23
CA GLY A 111 -10.53 18.61 15.04
C GLY A 111 -9.39 17.67 14.63
N THR A 112 -9.06 16.65 15.43
CA THR A 112 -7.96 15.70 15.13
C THR A 112 -8.22 14.97 13.82
N SER A 113 -9.43 14.43 13.62
CA SER A 113 -9.74 13.72 12.37
C SER A 113 -9.63 14.67 11.18
N ALA A 114 -10.23 15.85 11.28
CA ALA A 114 -10.24 16.84 10.22
C ALA A 114 -8.81 17.16 9.71
N GLN A 115 -7.84 17.31 10.61
CA GLN A 115 -6.43 17.58 10.25
C GLN A 115 -5.77 16.47 9.42
N GLN A 116 -6.28 15.23 9.49
CA GLN A 116 -5.73 14.10 8.74
C GLN A 116 -6.24 14.02 7.29
N LEU A 117 -7.24 14.81 6.90
CA LEU A 117 -7.88 14.69 5.58
C LEU A 117 -6.91 14.74 4.38
N PRO A 118 -5.85 15.58 4.36
CA PRO A 118 -4.86 15.55 3.27
C PRO A 118 -4.11 14.21 3.17
N LEU A 119 -3.77 13.59 4.30
CA LEU A 119 -3.15 12.26 4.34
C LEU A 119 -4.14 11.18 3.86
N VAL A 120 -5.41 11.29 4.23
CA VAL A 120 -6.47 10.40 3.75
C VAL A 120 -6.64 10.50 2.24
N ALA A 121 -6.64 11.72 1.70
CA ALA A 121 -6.72 11.94 0.26
C ALA A 121 -5.52 11.33 -0.47
N LEU A 122 -4.30 11.58 0.02
CA LEU A 122 -3.08 11.03 -0.55
C LEU A 122 -3.06 9.51 -0.51
N GLY A 123 -3.31 8.91 0.65
CA GLY A 123 -3.29 7.45 0.78
C GLY A 123 -4.37 6.78 -0.07
N THR A 124 -5.59 7.32 -0.10
CA THR A 124 -6.69 6.77 -0.91
C THR A 124 -6.36 6.79 -2.40
N VAL A 125 -5.80 7.88 -2.90
CA VAL A 125 -5.42 8.00 -4.32
C VAL A 125 -4.16 7.19 -4.64
N ALA A 126 -3.17 7.18 -3.76
CA ALA A 126 -1.92 6.43 -3.94
C ALA A 126 -2.15 4.91 -3.94
N ASP A 127 -3.17 4.45 -3.22
CA ASP A 127 -3.64 3.06 -3.19
C ASP A 127 -4.58 2.72 -4.37
N MET A 128 -4.78 3.66 -5.30
CA MET A 128 -5.60 3.48 -6.51
C MET A 128 -7.04 3.05 -6.20
N MET A 129 -7.57 3.42 -5.04
CA MET A 129 -8.93 3.05 -4.66
C MET A 129 -9.98 3.79 -5.50
N PRO A 130 -11.12 3.16 -5.84
CA PRO A 130 -12.17 3.82 -6.60
C PRO A 130 -12.68 5.08 -5.88
N LEU A 131 -12.70 6.20 -6.59
CA LEU A 131 -13.21 7.48 -6.09
C LEU A 131 -14.73 7.57 -6.21
N LEU A 132 -15.40 6.65 -5.50
CA LEU A 132 -16.85 6.55 -5.34
C LEU A 132 -17.22 6.71 -3.87
N GLY A 133 -18.48 7.01 -3.58
CA GLY A 133 -19.01 7.05 -2.21
C GLY A 133 -18.15 7.85 -1.24
N GLU A 134 -17.74 7.21 -0.13
CA GLU A 134 -16.95 7.87 0.91
C GLU A 134 -15.55 8.25 0.45
N ASN A 135 -14.86 7.43 -0.34
CA ASN A 135 -13.54 7.78 -0.87
C ASN A 135 -13.59 9.09 -1.65
N ARG A 136 -14.62 9.28 -2.49
CA ARG A 136 -14.80 10.53 -3.25
C ARG A 136 -14.97 11.72 -2.32
N SER A 137 -15.79 11.58 -1.27
CA SER A 137 -16.04 12.64 -0.31
C SER A 137 -14.78 13.01 0.49
N LEU A 138 -14.09 12.00 1.03
CA LEU A 138 -12.86 12.18 1.81
C LEU A 138 -11.75 12.80 0.97
N VAL A 139 -11.54 12.31 -0.25
CA VAL A 139 -10.52 12.86 -1.17
C VAL A 139 -10.85 14.30 -1.53
N ARG A 140 -12.11 14.63 -1.87
CA ARG A 140 -12.52 16.00 -2.15
C ARG A 140 -12.23 16.95 -0.97
N GLN A 141 -12.54 16.51 0.26
CA GLN A 141 -12.28 17.31 1.46
C GLN A 141 -10.78 17.48 1.72
N GLY A 142 -9.99 16.41 1.58
CA GLY A 142 -8.53 16.47 1.77
C GLY A 142 -7.81 17.33 0.74
N LEU A 143 -8.25 17.32 -0.52
CA LEU A 143 -7.73 18.22 -1.56
C LEU A 143 -8.06 19.68 -1.23
N ALA A 144 -9.29 19.98 -0.80
CA ALA A 144 -9.72 21.34 -0.47
C ALA A 144 -8.95 21.93 0.71
N ARG A 145 -8.56 21.10 1.67
CA ARG A 145 -7.84 21.49 2.89
C ARG A 145 -6.33 21.32 2.80
N TRP A 146 -5.78 21.01 1.62
CA TRP A 146 -4.38 20.64 1.49
C TRP A 146 -3.43 21.74 1.98
N VAL A 147 -3.60 22.98 1.51
CA VAL A 147 -2.73 24.11 1.92
C VAL A 147 -2.85 24.42 3.41
N GLU A 148 -4.04 24.23 3.99
CA GLU A 148 -4.33 24.52 5.39
C GLU A 148 -3.80 23.45 6.35
N ALA A 149 -3.97 22.17 5.99
CA ALA A 149 -3.87 21.06 6.94
C ALA A 149 -2.85 19.99 6.55
N ALA A 150 -2.25 20.03 5.35
CA ALA A 150 -1.29 19.01 4.97
C ALA A 150 -0.02 19.12 5.84
N PRO A 151 0.58 17.98 6.23
CA PRO A 151 1.87 17.97 6.90
C PRO A 151 2.93 18.79 6.16
N LEU A 152 3.84 19.41 6.92
CA LEU A 152 4.88 20.29 6.37
C LEU A 152 5.70 19.59 5.27
N GLY A 153 6.04 18.32 5.46
CA GLY A 153 6.78 17.55 4.46
C GLY A 153 5.98 17.30 3.18
N LEU A 154 4.66 17.08 3.26
CA LEU A 154 3.83 16.95 2.06
C LEU A 154 3.72 18.28 1.29
N LEU A 155 3.63 19.41 1.99
CA LEU A 155 3.70 20.73 1.36
C LEU A 155 5.06 20.96 0.68
N ALA A 156 6.16 20.58 1.32
CA ALA A 156 7.50 20.68 0.75
C ALA A 156 7.67 19.76 -0.47
N LEU A 157 7.13 18.54 -0.41
CA LEU A 157 7.15 17.58 -1.50
C LEU A 157 6.32 18.06 -2.70
N ALA A 158 5.15 18.65 -2.45
CA ALA A 158 4.31 19.28 -3.48
C ALA A 158 5.04 20.41 -4.22
N ARG A 159 5.69 21.31 -3.49
CA ARG A 159 6.51 22.38 -4.11
C ARG A 159 7.64 21.81 -4.98
N ARG A 160 8.33 20.76 -4.51
CA ARG A 160 9.37 20.07 -5.30
C ARG A 160 8.82 19.38 -6.55
N ALA A 161 7.56 18.97 -6.49
CA ALA A 161 6.84 18.40 -7.61
C ALA A 161 6.28 19.45 -8.59
N GLY A 162 6.49 20.75 -8.32
CA GLY A 162 5.94 21.86 -9.12
C GLY A 162 4.45 22.11 -8.89
N ILE A 163 3.91 21.64 -7.77
CA ILE A 163 2.50 21.82 -7.40
C ILE A 163 2.40 23.02 -6.46
N GLU A 164 1.67 24.05 -6.91
CA GLU A 164 1.35 25.23 -6.13
C GLU A 164 -0.11 25.17 -5.66
N GLY A 165 -0.37 25.53 -4.40
CA GLY A 165 -1.71 25.52 -3.83
C GLY A 165 -2.27 24.11 -3.57
N ASN A 166 -3.56 23.93 -3.81
CA ASN A 166 -4.26 22.67 -3.60
C ASN A 166 -4.05 21.73 -4.80
N PRO A 167 -3.56 20.49 -4.60
CA PRO A 167 -3.38 19.53 -5.68
C PRO A 167 -4.72 19.04 -6.24
N SER A 168 -4.66 18.48 -7.45
CA SER A 168 -5.71 17.62 -7.99
C SER A 168 -5.49 16.16 -7.57
N ALA A 169 -6.50 15.30 -7.77
CA ALA A 169 -6.31 13.86 -7.60
C ALA A 169 -5.25 13.29 -8.56
N SER A 170 -5.08 13.88 -9.76
CA SER A 170 -4.02 13.52 -10.69
C SER A 170 -2.64 13.81 -10.11
N ASP A 171 -2.48 14.96 -9.45
CA ASP A 171 -1.22 15.33 -8.79
C ASP A 171 -0.88 14.36 -7.65
N LEU A 172 -1.89 13.95 -6.88
CA LEU A 172 -1.70 12.93 -5.84
C LEU A 172 -1.27 11.59 -6.46
N GLY A 173 -1.95 11.11 -7.51
CA GLY A 173 -1.72 9.78 -8.09
C GLY A 173 -0.45 9.66 -8.94
N PHE A 174 -0.08 10.72 -9.67
CA PHE A 174 1.01 10.67 -10.65
C PHE A 174 2.26 11.43 -10.22
N SER A 175 2.16 12.29 -9.19
CA SER A 175 3.29 13.10 -8.74
C SER A 175 3.68 12.80 -7.29
N LEU A 176 2.76 12.94 -6.33
CA LEU A 176 3.08 12.78 -4.91
C LEU A 176 3.15 11.32 -4.46
N GLY A 177 2.15 10.51 -4.82
CA GLY A 177 2.10 9.08 -4.52
C GLY A 177 3.37 8.34 -4.95
N PRO A 178 3.86 8.51 -6.20
CA PRO A 178 5.13 7.90 -6.63
C PRO A 178 6.35 8.31 -5.82
N ARG A 179 6.39 9.53 -5.27
CA ARG A 179 7.51 10.01 -4.42
C ARG A 179 7.48 9.39 -3.04
N ILE A 180 6.29 9.28 -2.45
CA ILE A 180 6.11 8.57 -1.18
C ILE A 180 6.43 7.09 -1.36
N ASN A 181 5.93 6.47 -2.43
CA ASN A 181 6.16 5.05 -2.73
C ASN A 181 7.57 4.74 -3.23
N ALA A 182 8.34 5.74 -3.67
CA ALA A 182 9.75 5.57 -4.01
C ALA A 182 10.57 5.18 -2.77
N ALA A 183 10.07 5.50 -1.58
CA ALA A 183 10.68 5.15 -0.31
C ALA A 183 10.45 3.69 0.11
N GLY A 184 10.33 2.76 -0.85
CA GLY A 184 9.92 1.38 -0.61
C GLY A 184 10.97 0.43 -0.01
N ARG A 185 12.19 0.90 0.32
CA ARG A 185 13.26 0.12 0.97
C ARG A 185 13.46 0.62 2.41
N MET A 186 14.04 -0.19 3.29
CA MET A 186 13.99 0.01 4.75
C MET A 186 14.48 1.38 5.27
N GLU A 187 15.64 1.85 4.82
CA GLU A 187 16.15 3.20 5.18
C GLU A 187 15.27 4.31 4.59
N ASP A 188 14.57 4.01 3.50
CA ASP A 188 13.74 4.94 2.75
C ASP A 188 12.30 5.02 3.31
N ALA A 189 11.72 3.92 3.82
CA ALA A 189 10.34 3.91 4.31
C ALA A 189 10.17 4.81 5.55
N LYS A 190 11.22 4.88 6.37
CA LYS A 190 11.30 5.85 7.47
C LYS A 190 11.33 7.28 6.94
N LEU A 191 11.98 7.54 5.80
CA LEU A 191 12.01 8.88 5.21
C LEU A 191 10.63 9.38 4.78
N ALA A 192 9.78 8.50 4.24
CA ALA A 192 8.39 8.85 3.93
C ALA A 192 7.60 9.20 5.20
N LEU A 193 7.78 8.42 6.27
CA LEU A 193 7.18 8.69 7.57
C LEU A 193 7.70 10.02 8.16
N ASP A 194 9.01 10.22 8.17
CA ASP A 194 9.66 11.43 8.66
C ASP A 194 9.19 12.67 7.88
N CYS A 195 8.94 12.53 6.58
CA CYS A 195 8.32 13.58 5.77
C CYS A 195 6.92 13.93 6.28
N CYS A 196 6.07 12.94 6.51
CA CYS A 196 4.71 13.13 7.02
C CYS A 196 4.68 13.63 8.48
N LEU A 197 5.73 13.39 9.27
CA LEU A 197 5.81 13.76 10.69
C LEU A 197 6.75 14.94 10.98
N ALA A 198 7.31 15.58 9.95
CA ALA A 198 8.27 16.67 10.10
C ALA A 198 7.72 17.80 10.97
N ALA A 199 8.46 18.17 12.02
CA ALA A 199 8.05 19.19 13.00
C ALA A 199 8.52 20.60 12.61
N SER A 200 9.41 20.72 11.63
CA SER A 200 9.92 22.01 11.15
C SER A 200 10.01 22.10 9.63
N PRO A 201 9.99 23.31 9.05
CA PRO A 201 10.23 23.52 7.62
C PRO A 201 11.57 22.95 7.13
N ALA A 202 12.60 22.98 7.98
CA ALA A 202 13.92 22.46 7.65
C ALA A 202 13.92 20.92 7.55
N GLU A 203 13.28 20.23 8.51
CA GLU A 203 13.08 18.78 8.46
C GLU A 203 12.26 18.38 7.23
N ALA A 204 11.15 19.08 6.99
CA ALA A 204 10.27 18.86 5.84
C ALA A 204 11.03 19.00 4.52
N ALA A 205 11.83 20.06 4.36
CA ALA A 205 12.62 20.29 3.16
C ALA A 205 13.67 19.20 2.92
N ARG A 206 14.34 18.73 3.99
CA ARG A 206 15.32 17.63 3.91
C ARG A 206 14.64 16.32 3.52
N ALA A 207 13.56 15.94 4.21
CA ALA A 207 12.84 14.70 3.93
C ALA A 207 12.28 14.69 2.49
N ALA A 208 11.65 15.79 2.06
CA ALA A 208 11.13 15.93 0.70
C ALA A 208 12.22 15.89 -0.37
N ALA A 209 13.42 16.43 -0.09
CA ALA A 209 14.56 16.34 -1.00
C ALA A 209 15.05 14.90 -1.17
N GLY A 210 15.15 14.15 -0.06
CA GLY A 210 15.53 12.74 -0.11
C GLY A 210 14.51 11.90 -0.90
N LEU A 211 13.20 12.08 -0.66
CA LEU A 211 12.15 11.40 -1.41
C LEU A 211 12.19 11.72 -2.92
N GLU A 212 12.48 12.97 -3.29
CA GLU A 212 12.67 13.34 -4.69
C GLU A 212 13.88 12.62 -5.30
N GLY A 213 15.00 12.55 -4.57
CA GLY A 213 16.19 11.81 -4.99
C GLY A 213 15.90 10.32 -5.24
N LEU A 214 15.18 9.67 -4.31
CA LEU A 214 14.76 8.27 -4.45
C LEU A 214 13.84 8.09 -5.66
N ASN A 215 12.88 8.98 -5.87
CA ASN A 215 11.99 8.93 -7.02
C ASN A 215 12.73 9.13 -8.35
N GLN A 216 13.76 9.98 -8.40
CA GLN A 216 14.62 10.13 -9.57
C GLN A 216 15.42 8.86 -9.86
N SER A 217 16.02 8.26 -8.84
CA SER A 217 16.72 6.97 -8.96
C SER A 217 15.79 5.87 -9.44
N ARG A 218 14.58 5.75 -8.85
CA ARG A 218 13.54 4.81 -9.28
C ARG A 218 13.14 5.00 -10.75
N ARG A 219 12.99 6.26 -11.20
CA ARG A 219 12.67 6.58 -12.60
C ARG A 219 13.80 6.19 -13.56
N ARG A 220 15.06 6.45 -13.20
CA ARG A 220 16.24 6.04 -13.98
C ARG A 220 16.32 4.52 -14.11
N SER A 221 16.24 3.81 -12.99
CA SER A 221 16.26 2.34 -12.99
C SER A 221 15.12 1.75 -13.82
N LEU A 222 13.93 2.35 -13.79
CA LEU A 222 12.79 1.94 -14.63
C LEU A 222 13.02 2.23 -16.12
N ALA A 223 13.68 3.33 -16.48
CA ALA A 223 14.00 3.64 -17.87
C ALA A 223 15.02 2.63 -18.43
N ASP A 224 16.10 2.37 -17.70
CA ASP A 224 17.14 1.40 -18.10
C ASP A 224 16.56 -0.01 -18.25
N ALA A 225 15.67 -0.36 -17.33
CA ALA A 225 14.87 -1.57 -17.33
C ALA A 225 14.04 -1.75 -18.61
N LEU A 226 13.28 -0.72 -18.97
CA LEU A 226 12.42 -0.75 -20.15
C LEU A 226 13.24 -0.80 -21.44
N GLU A 227 14.38 -0.11 -21.50
CA GLU A 227 15.28 -0.15 -22.66
C GLU A 227 15.83 -1.55 -22.90
N ARG A 228 16.22 -2.27 -21.82
CA ARG A 228 16.64 -3.68 -21.92
C ARG A 228 15.49 -4.63 -22.30
N ALA A 229 14.27 -4.34 -21.85
CA ALA A 229 13.11 -5.18 -22.09
C ALA A 229 12.53 -5.03 -23.51
N ARG A 230 12.61 -3.83 -24.11
CA ARG A 230 12.04 -3.52 -25.43
C ARG A 230 12.42 -4.55 -26.52
N PRO A 231 13.70 -4.86 -26.77
CA PRO A 231 14.07 -5.83 -27.81
C PRO A 231 13.65 -7.27 -27.49
N MET A 232 13.43 -7.60 -26.21
CA MET A 232 12.95 -8.92 -25.81
C MET A 232 11.46 -9.09 -26.17
N VAL A 233 10.67 -8.04 -25.96
CA VAL A 233 9.24 -8.01 -26.29
C VAL A 233 9.02 -7.99 -27.81
N GLU A 234 9.82 -7.23 -28.56
CA GLU A 234 9.75 -7.19 -30.04
C GLU A 234 10.06 -8.55 -30.69
N ARG A 235 10.76 -9.44 -29.99
CA ARG A 235 11.06 -10.81 -30.44
C ARG A 235 9.97 -11.82 -30.05
N LEU A 236 8.99 -11.43 -29.25
CA LEU A 236 7.87 -12.31 -28.91
C LEU A 236 6.95 -12.46 -30.14
N PRO A 237 6.51 -13.69 -30.46
CA PRO A 237 5.54 -13.89 -31.53
C PRO A 237 4.24 -13.14 -31.23
N THR A 238 3.73 -12.39 -32.22
CA THR A 238 2.54 -11.52 -32.12
C THR A 238 1.21 -12.27 -31.96
N ARG A 239 1.25 -13.60 -31.94
CA ARG A 239 0.07 -14.45 -31.89
C ARG A 239 0.13 -15.31 -30.62
N PRO A 240 -0.87 -15.23 -29.71
CA PRO A 240 -0.95 -16.19 -28.62
C PRO A 240 -1.04 -17.60 -29.22
N PRO A 241 -0.42 -18.62 -28.62
CA PRO A 241 -0.55 -20.00 -29.10
C PRO A 241 -2.04 -20.36 -29.16
N PRO A 242 -2.49 -21.09 -30.21
CA PRO A 242 -3.90 -21.44 -30.33
C PRO A 242 -4.38 -22.17 -29.08
N SER A 243 -5.48 -21.69 -28.52
CA SER A 243 -6.15 -22.27 -27.35
C SER A 243 -6.81 -23.59 -27.74
N SER A 244 -6.02 -24.67 -27.81
CA SER A 244 -6.57 -26.01 -27.83
C SER A 244 -5.56 -26.98 -27.25
N SER A 245 -6.02 -27.68 -26.21
CA SER A 245 -5.37 -28.75 -25.44
C SER A 245 -4.42 -28.32 -24.33
N ALA A 246 -4.79 -28.74 -23.12
CA ALA A 246 -4.01 -28.63 -21.90
C ALA A 246 -2.58 -29.14 -22.10
N MET A 247 -1.59 -28.24 -22.08
CA MET A 247 -0.20 -28.61 -21.95
C MET A 247 0.25 -28.40 -20.51
N ARG A 248 -0.18 -29.34 -19.65
CA ARG A 248 0.49 -29.64 -18.40
C ARG A 248 1.90 -30.14 -18.75
N ARG A 249 2.91 -29.52 -18.11
CA ARG A 249 4.34 -29.88 -18.03
C ARG A 249 5.27 -29.35 -19.13
N SER A 250 6.25 -28.60 -18.62
CA SER A 250 7.63 -28.43 -19.10
C SER A 250 7.86 -27.74 -20.44
N ARG A 251 7.92 -26.41 -20.47
CA ARG A 251 8.95 -25.60 -21.16
C ARG A 251 9.09 -24.22 -20.47
N PRO A 252 10.25 -23.84 -19.90
CA PRO A 252 10.42 -22.56 -19.20
C PRO A 252 10.69 -21.35 -20.11
N GLU A 253 10.83 -21.55 -21.42
CA GLU A 253 11.51 -20.57 -22.29
C GLU A 253 10.67 -19.36 -22.74
N TRP A 254 9.38 -19.33 -22.40
CA TRP A 254 8.48 -18.19 -22.67
C TRP A 254 8.15 -17.37 -21.42
N TRP A 255 8.68 -17.76 -20.26
CA TRP A 255 8.62 -16.95 -19.05
C TRP A 255 9.79 -15.99 -19.06
N VAL A 256 9.52 -14.69 -19.22
CA VAL A 256 10.50 -13.70 -18.82
C VAL A 256 10.50 -13.67 -17.29
N TRP A 257 11.36 -14.51 -16.70
CA TRP A 257 11.63 -14.48 -15.28
C TRP A 257 12.34 -13.17 -14.96
N TRP A 258 11.69 -12.34 -14.15
CA TRP A 258 12.31 -11.18 -13.57
C TRP A 258 12.92 -11.56 -12.21
N PRO A 259 14.19 -11.18 -11.93
CA PRO A 259 14.72 -11.30 -10.58
C PRO A 259 13.81 -10.53 -9.60
N GLY A 260 13.46 -11.15 -8.48
CA GLY A 260 12.56 -10.59 -7.48
C GLY A 260 12.95 -9.16 -7.08
N GLY A 261 11.94 -8.28 -7.00
CA GLY A 261 12.11 -6.88 -6.57
C GLY A 261 11.52 -5.80 -7.50
N TRP A 262 10.76 -6.16 -8.54
CA TRP A 262 10.25 -5.18 -9.51
C TRP A 262 8.85 -4.61 -9.17
N PRO A 263 8.62 -3.29 -9.34
CA PRO A 263 7.34 -2.66 -9.02
C PRO A 263 6.25 -2.96 -10.06
N ARG A 264 5.00 -3.15 -9.62
CA ARG A 264 3.79 -3.33 -10.47
C ARG A 264 3.58 -2.24 -11.54
N SER A 265 4.30 -1.12 -11.48
CA SER A 265 4.19 -0.03 -12.45
C SER A 265 4.84 -0.32 -13.81
N SER A 266 5.82 -1.23 -13.89
CA SER A 266 6.44 -1.63 -15.17
C SER A 266 5.55 -2.56 -15.98
N SER A 267 4.78 -3.44 -15.31
CA SER A 267 3.82 -4.33 -15.97
C SER A 267 2.64 -3.58 -16.59
N GLY A 268 2.19 -2.48 -15.98
CA GLY A 268 1.07 -1.67 -16.49
C GLY A 268 1.38 -0.83 -17.73
N ARG A 269 2.64 -0.42 -17.97
CA ARG A 269 3.01 0.34 -19.19
C ARG A 269 3.27 -0.56 -20.40
N ALA A 270 3.77 -1.77 -20.17
CA ALA A 270 3.95 -2.75 -21.24
C ALA A 270 2.59 -3.28 -21.73
N SER A 271 1.62 -3.53 -20.83
CA SER A 271 0.30 -4.05 -21.19
C SER A 271 -0.49 -3.11 -22.11
N SER A 272 -0.43 -1.79 -21.90
CA SER A 272 -1.15 -0.80 -22.73
C SER A 272 -0.64 -0.69 -24.16
N SER A 273 0.60 -1.12 -24.44
CA SER A 273 1.21 -1.00 -25.77
C SER A 273 1.04 -2.24 -26.65
N HIS A 274 0.76 -3.42 -26.06
CA HIS A 274 0.75 -4.69 -26.80
C HIS A 274 -0.48 -5.58 -26.49
N GLY A 275 -1.44 -5.14 -25.67
CA GLY A 275 -2.68 -5.89 -25.41
C GLY A 275 -2.48 -7.22 -24.66
N LEU A 276 -1.37 -7.39 -23.94
CA LEU A 276 -1.04 -8.59 -23.18
C LEU A 276 -1.53 -8.47 -21.73
N GLU A 277 -2.31 -9.44 -21.26
CA GLU A 277 -2.63 -9.63 -19.83
C GLU A 277 -1.47 -10.35 -19.13
N TRP A 278 -1.11 -9.89 -17.92
CA TRP A 278 -0.03 -10.45 -17.11
C TRP A 278 -0.55 -10.87 -15.74
N SER A 279 -0.31 -12.13 -15.35
CA SER A 279 -0.54 -12.62 -13.99
C SER A 279 0.78 -12.67 -13.22
N GLY A 280 0.80 -12.12 -12.00
CA GLY A 280 1.93 -12.27 -11.08
C GLY A 280 1.93 -13.69 -10.51
N ALA A 281 3.05 -14.41 -10.63
CA ALA A 281 3.19 -15.75 -10.07
C ALA A 281 3.27 -15.72 -8.53
N ALA A 282 2.50 -16.58 -7.88
CA ALA A 282 2.73 -17.01 -6.50
C ALA A 282 4.02 -17.86 -6.41
N PRO A 283 4.72 -17.88 -5.27
CA PRO A 283 5.95 -18.66 -5.13
C PRO A 283 5.67 -20.17 -5.26
N PRO A 284 6.65 -20.97 -5.75
CA PRO A 284 6.43 -22.37 -6.08
C PRO A 284 6.43 -23.23 -4.81
N GLY A 285 5.27 -23.78 -4.45
CA GLY A 285 5.21 -24.70 -3.31
C GLY A 285 3.81 -25.12 -2.88
N ALA A 286 3.06 -25.82 -3.75
CA ALA A 286 2.03 -26.79 -3.34
C ALA A 286 1.62 -27.62 -4.55
N LEU A 287 2.07 -28.88 -4.60
CA LEU A 287 1.51 -29.89 -5.51
C LEU A 287 0.16 -30.36 -4.93
N PRO A 288 -0.91 -30.50 -5.72
CA PRO A 288 -2.09 -31.22 -5.26
C PRO A 288 -1.90 -32.73 -5.48
N GLY A 289 -2.15 -33.50 -4.42
CA GLY A 289 -2.61 -34.90 -4.53
C GLY A 289 -4.07 -34.96 -4.94
#